data_AF-A0A7S1P7C8-F1
#
_entry.id   AF-A0A7S1P7C8-F1
#
_cell.length_a   1.000
_cell.length_b   1.000
_cell.length_c   1.000
_cell.angle_alpha   90.00
_cell.angle_beta   90.00
_cell.angle_gamma   90.00
#
_symmetry.space_group_name_H-M   'P 1'
#
loop_
_entity.id
_entity.type
_entity.pdbx_description
1 polymer ?
#
loop_
_entity_poly.entity_id
_entity_poly.type
_entity_poly.pdbx_seq_one_letter_code
_entity_poly.pdbx_strand_id
1 'polypeptide(L)'
;CDDSGALPVYHTDIQPGQEGADVPMPVQPGQDEHGGILLTKLAKNQRIKLHLTAIKGSGRVHAKWMPVQTACFRRDPIITVDPDRMQAAPLDHKLRIAAACPTKVFRVDEEQEEGGTFIVEKPQQCMFCDECTMAAEELGYRDLVAAREDQHKVHFTIESTGAMPAVMILKKAMEILSGKVNELREKLKEIQMEQGGEGAEGMREGMDLDHDIIPDELMLP
;
A
#
# COMPACT_ATOMS: atom_id res chain seq x y z
N CYS A 1 34.19 -28.75 -3.09
CA CYS A 1 34.09 -29.23 -1.69
C CYS A 1 34.90 -30.51 -1.58
N ASP A 2 36.12 -30.37 -1.08
CA ASP A 2 37.08 -31.40 -0.70
C ASP A 2 36.99 -31.78 0.79
N ASP A 3 36.48 -30.86 1.61
CA ASP A 3 36.19 -31.07 3.03
C ASP A 3 34.99 -32.00 3.32
N SER A 4 34.95 -32.53 4.54
CA SER A 4 33.91 -33.43 5.05
C SER A 4 32.58 -32.74 5.42
N GLY A 5 32.60 -31.40 5.52
CA GLY A 5 31.40 -30.59 5.80
C GLY A 5 30.64 -30.18 4.54
N ALA A 6 29.35 -29.85 4.70
CA ALA A 6 28.55 -29.31 3.60
C ALA A 6 28.97 -27.85 3.32
N LEU A 7 29.44 -27.57 2.10
CA LEU A 7 29.86 -26.23 1.67
C LEU A 7 28.63 -25.40 1.29
N PRO A 8 28.29 -24.33 2.04
CA PRO A 8 27.22 -23.42 1.64
C PRO A 8 27.64 -22.59 0.42
N VAL A 9 26.71 -22.41 -0.52
CA VAL A 9 26.84 -21.56 -1.70
C VAL A 9 25.81 -20.45 -1.59
N TYR A 10 26.27 -19.21 -1.58
CA TYR A 10 25.46 -18.01 -1.40
C TYR A 10 25.31 -17.23 -2.70
N HIS A 11 24.38 -16.28 -2.71
CA HIS A 11 24.19 -15.38 -3.85
C HIS A 11 25.39 -14.44 -4.09
N THR A 12 26.26 -14.24 -3.09
CA THR A 12 27.51 -13.49 -3.17
C THR A 12 28.62 -14.23 -3.91
N ASP A 13 28.49 -15.55 -4.11
CA ASP A 13 29.42 -16.35 -4.93
C ASP A 13 29.21 -16.13 -6.44
N ILE A 14 28.15 -15.40 -6.83
CA ILE A 14 27.89 -15.04 -8.22
C ILE A 14 28.90 -13.98 -8.65
N GLN A 15 29.59 -14.24 -9.76
CA GLN A 15 30.58 -13.34 -10.33
C GLN A 15 30.10 -12.79 -11.69
N PRO A 16 30.56 -11.59 -12.09
CA PRO A 16 30.30 -11.06 -13.42
C PRO A 16 30.81 -12.04 -14.48
N GLY A 17 30.06 -12.22 -15.57
CA GLY A 17 30.46 -13.12 -16.66
C GLY A 17 31.68 -12.64 -17.45
N GLN A 18 31.99 -11.35 -17.40
CA GLN A 18 33.19 -10.73 -17.97
C GLN A 18 33.82 -9.78 -16.96
N GLU A 19 35.15 -9.78 -16.90
CA GLU A 19 35.93 -8.92 -16.00
C GLU A 19 35.77 -7.45 -16.41
N GLY A 20 35.41 -6.59 -15.45
CA GLY A 20 35.16 -5.17 -15.70
C GLY A 20 33.81 -4.82 -16.33
N ALA A 21 32.89 -5.79 -16.47
CA ALA A 21 31.53 -5.49 -16.93
C ALA A 21 30.72 -4.73 -15.87
N ASP A 22 30.14 -3.59 -16.26
CA ASP A 22 29.20 -2.83 -15.43
C ASP A 22 27.82 -3.51 -15.47
N VAL A 23 27.71 -4.62 -14.71
CA VAL A 23 26.46 -5.37 -14.56
C VAL A 23 25.94 -5.21 -13.13
N PRO A 24 24.62 -5.07 -12.92
CA PRO A 24 24.04 -5.07 -11.59
C PRO A 24 24.36 -6.39 -10.88
N MET A 25 25.19 -6.32 -9.85
CA MET A 25 25.56 -7.48 -9.04
C MET A 25 24.70 -7.57 -7.78
N PRO A 26 24.55 -8.77 -7.21
CA PRO A 26 23.90 -8.92 -5.91
C PRO A 26 24.54 -8.00 -4.88
N VAL A 27 23.71 -7.23 -4.19
CA VAL A 27 24.17 -6.30 -3.15
C VAL A 27 24.71 -7.15 -2.00
N GLN A 28 25.93 -6.83 -1.54
CA GLN A 28 26.43 -7.48 -0.33
C GLN A 28 25.49 -7.09 0.82
N PRO A 29 25.04 -8.06 1.65
CA PRO A 29 24.37 -7.73 2.90
C PRO A 29 25.20 -6.71 3.69
N GLY A 30 24.59 -6.01 4.64
CA GLY A 30 25.34 -5.12 5.53
C GLY A 30 26.37 -5.89 6.36
N GLN A 31 26.77 -5.36 7.53
CA GLN A 31 27.58 -6.12 8.50
C GLN A 31 26.80 -7.29 9.14
N ASP A 32 26.03 -8.01 8.35
CA ASP A 32 25.24 -9.15 8.78
C ASP A 32 26.18 -10.37 8.78
N GLU A 33 26.25 -11.07 9.90
CA GLU A 33 27.14 -12.21 10.14
C GLU A 33 26.78 -13.45 9.28
N HIS A 34 25.82 -13.31 8.36
CA HIS A 34 25.32 -14.35 7.48
C HIS A 34 25.65 -13.96 6.04
N GLY A 35 26.30 -14.84 5.28
CA GLY A 35 26.84 -14.61 3.93
C GLY A 35 25.82 -14.29 2.82
N GLY A 36 24.63 -13.80 3.18
CA GLY A 36 23.54 -13.44 2.30
C GLY A 36 22.55 -14.55 2.05
N ILE A 37 21.86 -14.50 0.91
CA ILE A 37 20.89 -15.52 0.51
C ILE A 37 21.62 -16.83 0.20
N LEU A 38 21.34 -17.87 0.98
CA LEU A 38 21.82 -19.23 0.71
C LEU A 38 21.10 -19.79 -0.52
N LEU A 39 21.86 -20.16 -1.54
CA LEU A 39 21.31 -20.78 -2.76
C LEU A 39 21.24 -22.29 -2.63
N THR A 40 22.30 -22.92 -2.14
CA THR A 40 22.38 -24.38 -1.96
C THR A 40 23.53 -24.78 -1.03
N LYS A 41 23.63 -26.07 -0.70
CA LYS A 41 24.75 -26.67 0.04
C LYS A 41 25.30 -27.83 -0.76
N LEU A 42 26.62 -27.86 -0.94
CA LEU A 42 27.32 -28.91 -1.67
C LEU A 42 27.93 -29.92 -0.70
N ALA A 43 27.67 -31.20 -0.94
CA ALA A 43 28.38 -32.29 -0.29
C ALA A 43 29.78 -32.48 -0.91
N LYS A 44 30.61 -33.31 -0.27
CA LYS A 44 31.92 -33.69 -0.77
C LYS A 44 31.84 -34.16 -2.23
N ASN A 45 32.74 -33.67 -3.06
CA ASN A 45 32.85 -33.94 -4.50
C ASN A 45 31.70 -33.40 -5.39
N GLN A 46 30.71 -32.68 -4.85
CA GLN A 46 29.72 -31.98 -5.68
C GLN A 46 30.28 -30.67 -6.23
N ARG A 47 29.86 -30.31 -7.44
CA ARG A 47 30.26 -29.08 -8.15
C ARG A 47 29.06 -28.51 -8.89
N ILE A 48 28.96 -27.18 -8.90
CA ILE A 48 27.99 -26.43 -9.70
C ILE A 48 28.76 -25.45 -10.58
N LYS A 49 28.41 -25.42 -11.86
CA LYS A 49 28.86 -24.42 -12.83
C LYS A 49 27.64 -23.97 -13.62
N LEU A 50 27.34 -22.68 -13.55
CA LEU A 50 26.17 -22.08 -14.18
C LEU A 50 26.55 -20.76 -14.84
N HIS A 51 25.86 -20.44 -15.92
CA HIS A 51 25.93 -19.15 -16.59
C HIS A 51 24.55 -18.53 -16.56
N LEU A 52 24.45 -17.30 -16.05
CA LEU A 52 23.19 -16.60 -15.82
C LEU A 52 23.12 -15.35 -16.71
N THR A 53 21.94 -15.08 -17.25
CA THR A 53 21.66 -13.86 -18.00
C THR A 53 20.54 -13.09 -17.31
N ALA A 54 20.84 -11.89 -16.81
CA ALA A 54 19.84 -10.99 -16.27
C ALA A 54 19.14 -10.23 -17.40
N ILE A 55 17.81 -10.20 -17.38
CA ILE A 55 16.99 -9.46 -18.35
C ILE A 55 16.02 -8.53 -17.64
N LYS A 56 15.76 -7.38 -18.24
CA LYS A 56 14.71 -6.47 -17.78
C LYS A 56 13.35 -7.09 -18.03
N GLY A 57 12.50 -7.09 -17.02
CA GLY A 57 11.13 -7.59 -17.12
C GLY A 57 10.16 -6.75 -16.33
N SER A 58 8.91 -7.23 -16.24
CA SER A 58 7.82 -6.57 -15.51
C SER A 58 7.22 -7.54 -14.51
N GLY A 59 6.85 -7.04 -13.33
CA GLY A 59 6.11 -7.80 -12.32
C GLY A 59 4.81 -8.42 -12.83
N ARG A 60 4.20 -7.83 -13.89
CA ARG A 60 3.03 -8.40 -14.57
C ARG A 60 3.33 -9.74 -15.26
N VAL A 61 4.55 -9.92 -15.75
CA VAL A 61 4.98 -11.16 -16.44
C VAL A 61 5.39 -12.21 -15.41
N HIS A 62 6.12 -11.81 -14.36
CA HIS A 62 6.52 -12.71 -13.28
C HIS A 62 6.89 -11.95 -12.01
N ALA A 63 6.52 -12.49 -10.84
CA ALA A 63 6.73 -11.86 -9.53
C ALA A 63 8.20 -11.53 -9.21
N LYS A 64 9.16 -12.32 -9.72
CA LYS A 64 10.62 -12.04 -9.59
C LYS A 64 11.07 -10.66 -10.11
N TRP A 65 10.27 -10.02 -10.97
CA TRP A 65 10.53 -8.66 -11.48
C TRP A 65 9.75 -7.58 -10.72
N MET A 66 9.06 -7.93 -9.64
CA MET A 66 8.44 -6.95 -8.76
C MET A 66 9.54 -6.19 -8.00
N PRO A 67 9.64 -4.84 -8.13
CA PRO A 67 10.69 -4.07 -7.47
C PRO A 67 10.36 -3.77 -5.99
N VAL A 68 9.16 -4.15 -5.54
CA VAL A 68 8.67 -3.92 -4.17
C VAL A 68 8.45 -5.24 -3.46
N GLN A 69 8.74 -5.26 -2.17
CA GLN A 69 8.29 -6.30 -1.26
C GLN A 69 6.83 -6.03 -0.87
N THR A 70 6.56 -4.79 -0.46
CA THR A 70 5.23 -4.32 -0.04
C THR A 70 4.93 -3.01 -0.74
N ALA A 71 3.75 -2.89 -1.34
CA ALA A 71 3.18 -1.61 -1.76
C ALA A 71 1.70 -1.63 -1.41
N CYS A 72 1.35 -0.95 -0.32
CA CYS A 72 -0.02 -0.90 0.18
C CYS A 72 -0.36 0.54 0.58
N PHE A 73 -1.64 0.76 0.85
CA PHE A 73 -2.12 2.01 1.38
C PHE A 73 -3.15 1.76 2.48
N ARG A 74 -3.28 2.73 3.38
CA ARG A 74 -4.34 2.79 4.37
C ARG A 74 -4.98 4.17 4.36
N ARG A 75 -6.27 4.24 4.67
CA ARG A 75 -6.99 5.51 4.86
C ARG A 75 -7.06 5.85 6.34
N ASP A 76 -7.29 7.12 6.62
CA ASP A 76 -7.50 7.51 8.02
C ASP A 76 -8.91 7.14 8.48
N PRO A 77 -9.05 6.64 9.71
CA PRO A 77 -10.35 6.36 10.29
C PRO A 77 -11.03 7.64 10.78
N ILE A 78 -12.27 7.83 10.34
CA ILE A 78 -13.25 8.78 10.87
C ILE A 78 -14.11 8.00 11.86
N ILE A 79 -13.89 8.25 13.15
CA ILE A 79 -14.68 7.65 14.22
C ILE A 79 -15.85 8.56 14.55
N THR A 80 -17.07 8.06 14.34
CA THR A 80 -18.31 8.78 14.69
C THR A 80 -18.92 8.16 15.93
N VAL A 81 -19.24 8.99 16.92
CA VAL A 81 -19.94 8.60 18.14
C VAL A 81 -21.12 9.55 18.31
N ASP A 82 -22.31 9.02 18.62
CA ASP A 82 -23.44 9.85 19.02
C ASP A 82 -23.23 10.31 20.48
N PRO A 83 -22.92 11.60 20.73
CA PRO A 83 -22.46 12.04 22.04
C PRO A 83 -23.57 11.96 23.10
N ASP A 84 -24.80 12.30 22.75
CA ASP A 84 -25.93 12.34 23.68
C ASP A 84 -26.32 10.93 24.13
N ARG A 85 -26.40 10.00 23.17
CA ARG A 85 -26.74 8.60 23.45
C ARG A 85 -25.61 7.86 24.13
N MET A 86 -24.36 8.18 23.79
CA MET A 86 -23.19 7.60 24.45
C MET A 86 -23.11 8.08 25.89
N GLN A 87 -23.34 9.37 26.16
CA GLN A 87 -23.31 9.89 27.53
C GLN A 87 -24.40 9.25 28.41
N ALA A 88 -25.60 9.07 27.86
CA ALA A 88 -26.72 8.41 28.54
C ALA A 88 -26.54 6.89 28.72
N ALA A 89 -25.57 6.25 28.05
CA ALA A 89 -25.33 4.82 28.17
C ALA A 89 -24.76 4.47 29.57
N PRO A 90 -25.14 3.31 30.15
CA PRO A 90 -24.56 2.81 31.40
C PRO A 90 -23.04 2.65 31.31
N LEU A 91 -22.34 2.84 32.42
CA LEU A 91 -20.88 2.69 32.49
C LEU A 91 -20.40 1.31 31.98
N ASP A 92 -21.08 0.23 32.36
CA ASP A 92 -20.76 -1.13 31.92
C ASP A 92 -20.81 -1.29 30.39
N HIS A 93 -21.79 -0.64 29.74
CA HIS A 93 -21.92 -0.65 28.29
C HIS A 93 -20.77 0.12 27.62
N LYS A 94 -20.42 1.29 28.15
CA LYS A 94 -19.27 2.09 27.67
C LYS A 94 -17.96 1.30 27.78
N LEU A 95 -17.73 0.64 28.92
CA LEU A 95 -16.55 -0.19 29.16
C LEU A 95 -16.50 -1.38 28.21
N ARG A 96 -17.62 -2.09 27.99
CA ARG A 96 -17.68 -3.22 27.05
C ARG A 96 -17.40 -2.79 25.62
N ILE A 97 -17.98 -1.68 25.15
CA ILE A 97 -17.74 -1.15 23.80
C ILE A 97 -16.28 -0.72 23.63
N ALA A 98 -15.70 -0.05 24.63
CA ALA A 98 -14.30 0.35 24.59
C ALA A 98 -13.35 -0.85 24.59
N ALA A 99 -13.63 -1.87 25.41
CA ALA A 99 -12.83 -3.09 25.54
C ALA A 99 -12.91 -4.00 24.31
N ALA A 100 -13.99 -3.93 23.53
CA ALA A 100 -14.14 -4.67 22.28
C ALA A 100 -13.09 -4.27 21.22
N CYS A 101 -12.55 -3.05 21.30
CA CYS A 101 -11.54 -2.59 20.35
C CYS A 101 -10.16 -3.21 20.63
N PRO A 102 -9.61 -4.07 19.74
CA PRO A 102 -8.34 -4.76 19.99
C PRO A 102 -7.14 -3.80 20.05
N THR A 103 -7.22 -2.66 19.34
CA THR A 103 -6.17 -1.65 19.28
C THR A 103 -6.36 -0.50 20.26
N LYS A 104 -7.36 -0.57 21.16
CA LYS A 104 -7.61 0.41 22.22
C LYS A 104 -7.74 1.84 21.68
N VAL A 105 -8.57 2.00 20.65
CA VAL A 105 -8.93 3.32 20.07
C VAL A 105 -9.68 4.17 21.09
N PHE A 106 -10.46 3.53 21.95
CA PHE A 106 -11.35 4.17 22.93
C PHE A 106 -10.82 4.03 24.35
N ARG A 107 -11.12 5.03 25.18
CA ARG A 107 -10.89 5.03 26.63
C ARG A 107 -12.17 5.47 27.33
N VAL A 108 -12.41 4.97 28.54
CA VAL A 108 -13.48 5.45 29.41
C VAL A 108 -12.84 6.07 30.65
N ASP A 109 -13.12 7.35 30.89
CA ASP A 109 -12.67 8.06 32.09
C ASP A 109 -13.79 8.02 33.14
N GLU A 110 -13.62 7.18 34.18
CA GLU A 110 -14.62 6.97 35.24
C GLU A 110 -14.70 8.12 36.25
N GLU A 111 -13.66 8.96 36.33
CA GLU A 111 -13.51 10.00 37.35
C GLU A 111 -14.18 11.33 37.00
N GLN A 112 -14.50 11.56 35.71
CA GLN A 112 -14.97 12.87 35.26
C GLN A 112 -16.44 13.15 35.58
N GLU A 113 -17.31 12.14 35.46
CA GLU A 113 -18.76 12.28 35.64
C GLU A 113 -19.40 10.99 36.19
N GLU A 114 -20.55 11.12 36.87
CA GLU A 114 -21.35 9.97 37.32
C GLU A 114 -21.80 9.15 36.10
N GLY A 115 -21.15 8.00 35.88
CA GLY A 115 -21.41 7.11 34.73
C GLY A 115 -20.31 7.06 33.66
N GLY A 116 -19.20 7.79 33.86
CA GLY A 116 -17.97 7.75 33.05
C GLY A 116 -18.07 8.37 31.64
N THR A 117 -16.98 8.96 31.16
CA THR A 117 -16.91 9.64 29.85
C THR A 117 -16.24 8.74 28.81
N PHE A 118 -16.91 8.48 27.69
CA PHE A 118 -16.36 7.70 26.57
C PHE A 118 -15.55 8.61 25.63
N ILE A 119 -14.27 8.31 25.44
CA ILE A 119 -13.31 9.16 24.74
C ILE A 119 -12.67 8.39 23.58
N VAL A 120 -12.63 9.01 22.41
CA VAL A 120 -11.86 8.53 21.26
C VAL A 120 -10.42 9.03 21.42
N GLU A 121 -9.53 8.20 21.97
CA GLU A 121 -8.15 8.59 22.28
C GLU A 121 -7.21 8.44 21.07
N LYS A 122 -7.30 7.30 20.37
CA LYS A 122 -6.34 6.91 19.32
C LYS A 122 -7.06 6.51 18.04
N PRO A 123 -7.79 7.44 17.37
CA PRO A 123 -8.56 7.10 16.18
C PRO A 123 -7.70 6.41 15.12
N GLN A 124 -6.47 6.91 14.91
CA GLN A 124 -5.49 6.40 13.93
C GLN A 124 -5.05 4.94 14.12
N GLN A 125 -5.34 4.32 15.27
CA GLN A 125 -5.04 2.90 15.52
C GLN A 125 -6.21 1.98 15.15
N CYS A 126 -7.34 2.51 14.70
CA CYS A 126 -8.46 1.71 14.24
C CYS A 126 -8.04 0.87 13.03
N MET A 127 -8.32 -0.43 13.09
CA MET A 127 -8.06 -1.38 12.02
C MET A 127 -9.33 -1.80 11.26
N PHE A 128 -10.43 -1.05 11.42
CA PHE A 128 -11.72 -1.30 10.77
C PHE A 128 -12.25 -2.74 10.98
N CYS A 129 -12.14 -3.23 12.22
CA CYS A 129 -12.64 -4.57 12.59
C CYS A 129 -14.13 -4.59 12.94
N ASP A 130 -14.78 -3.43 13.04
CA ASP A 130 -16.20 -3.25 13.42
C ASP A 130 -16.64 -3.80 14.79
N GLU A 131 -15.72 -4.33 15.59
CA GLU A 131 -16.01 -4.88 16.93
C GLU A 131 -16.68 -3.87 17.88
N CYS A 132 -16.32 -2.57 17.81
CA CYS A 132 -16.98 -1.55 18.63
C CYS A 132 -18.44 -1.33 18.22
N THR A 133 -18.73 -1.37 16.91
CA THR A 133 -20.09 -1.28 16.36
C THR A 133 -20.89 -2.51 16.75
N MET A 134 -20.33 -3.71 16.56
CA MET A 134 -20.97 -4.97 16.91
C MET A 134 -21.27 -5.08 18.40
N ALA A 135 -20.31 -4.71 19.27
CA ALA A 135 -20.51 -4.67 20.71
C ALA A 135 -21.64 -3.70 21.12
N ALA A 136 -21.75 -2.56 20.45
CA ALA A 136 -22.84 -1.61 20.68
C ALA A 136 -24.20 -2.20 20.24
N GLU A 137 -24.25 -2.86 19.09
CA GLU A 137 -25.46 -3.50 18.57
C GLU A 137 -25.95 -4.66 19.44
N GLU A 138 -25.04 -5.49 19.96
CA GLU A 138 -25.36 -6.56 20.92
C GLU A 138 -25.99 -6.04 22.21
N LEU A 139 -25.60 -4.83 22.62
CA LEU A 139 -26.16 -4.11 23.77
C LEU A 139 -27.46 -3.37 23.44
N GLY A 140 -27.95 -3.48 22.20
CA GLY A 140 -29.21 -2.88 21.74
C GLY A 140 -29.08 -1.47 21.16
N TYR A 141 -27.87 -0.98 20.92
CA TYR A 141 -27.64 0.34 20.32
C TYR A 141 -27.38 0.23 18.82
N ARG A 142 -28.19 0.92 18.02
CA ARG A 142 -27.90 1.13 16.59
C ARG A 142 -27.16 2.45 16.38
N ASP A 143 -26.17 2.45 15.50
CA ASP A 143 -25.44 3.64 15.06
C ASP A 143 -24.86 4.49 16.21
N LEU A 144 -24.50 3.87 17.33
CA LEU A 144 -23.95 4.58 18.50
C LEU A 144 -22.47 4.93 18.31
N VAL A 145 -21.71 4.01 17.72
CA VAL A 145 -20.30 4.18 17.35
C VAL A 145 -20.08 3.51 16.01
N ALA A 146 -19.29 4.14 15.15
CA ALA A 146 -18.85 3.55 13.89
C ALA A 146 -17.48 4.10 13.48
N ALA A 147 -16.74 3.30 12.73
CA ALA A 147 -15.50 3.71 12.08
C ALA A 147 -15.71 3.70 10.55
N ARG A 148 -15.36 4.80 9.88
CA ARG A 148 -15.43 4.93 8.43
C ARG A 148 -14.10 5.40 7.87
N GLU A 149 -13.82 5.10 6.61
CA GLU A 149 -12.60 5.57 5.95
C GLU A 149 -12.76 7.01 5.46
N ASP A 150 -11.74 7.84 5.70
CA ASP A 150 -11.56 9.12 5.02
C ASP A 150 -11.18 8.90 3.55
N GLN A 151 -12.06 9.32 2.63
CA GLN A 151 -11.83 9.15 1.20
C GLN A 151 -10.80 10.14 0.63
N HIS A 152 -10.49 11.21 1.35
CA HIS A 152 -9.61 12.29 0.88
C HIS A 152 -8.16 12.14 1.35
N LYS A 153 -7.91 11.30 2.36
CA LYS A 153 -6.57 11.11 2.95
C LYS A 153 -6.10 9.67 2.89
N VAL A 154 -4.93 9.46 2.28
CA VAL A 154 -4.32 8.14 2.07
C VAL A 154 -2.87 8.16 2.53
N HIS A 155 -2.47 7.12 3.26
CA HIS A 155 -1.09 6.86 3.64
C HIS A 155 -0.56 5.68 2.84
N PHE A 156 0.46 5.91 2.02
CA PHE A 156 1.12 4.86 1.26
C PHE A 156 2.32 4.30 2.02
N THR A 157 2.48 2.98 1.99
CA THR A 157 3.67 2.29 2.47
C THR A 157 4.28 1.52 1.31
N ILE A 158 5.53 1.83 0.98
CA ILE A 158 6.26 1.21 -0.12
C ILE A 158 7.61 0.73 0.41
N GLU A 159 7.82 -0.57 0.34
CA GLU A 159 9.06 -1.25 0.72
C GLU A 159 9.73 -1.78 -0.54
N SER A 160 10.97 -1.36 -0.78
CA SER A 160 11.76 -1.84 -1.91
C SER A 160 12.39 -3.20 -1.61
N THR A 161 12.61 -4.02 -2.65
CA THR A 161 13.45 -5.22 -2.56
C THR A 161 14.96 -4.92 -2.51
N GLY A 162 15.35 -3.65 -2.62
CA GLY A 162 16.74 -3.19 -2.67
C GLY A 162 17.25 -2.92 -4.09
N ALA A 163 16.55 -3.39 -5.13
CA ALA A 163 16.95 -3.17 -6.53
C ALA A 163 16.81 -1.70 -6.98
N MET A 164 15.93 -0.92 -6.34
CA MET A 164 15.70 0.49 -6.62
C MET A 164 15.13 1.20 -5.39
N PRO A 165 15.54 2.44 -5.05
CA PRO A 165 14.96 3.16 -3.90
C PRO A 165 13.43 3.31 -4.00
N ALA A 166 12.72 3.21 -2.87
CA ALA A 166 11.24 3.27 -2.84
C ALA A 166 10.68 4.55 -3.49
N VAL A 167 11.32 5.70 -3.25
CA VAL A 167 10.94 6.99 -3.88
C VAL A 167 11.05 6.93 -5.40
N MET A 168 12.06 6.26 -5.93
CA MET A 168 12.25 6.10 -7.38
C MET A 168 11.20 5.17 -7.97
N ILE A 169 10.82 4.11 -7.25
CA ILE A 169 9.73 3.22 -7.65
C ILE A 169 8.42 4.01 -7.78
N LEU A 170 8.09 4.85 -6.80
CA LEU A 170 6.89 5.69 -6.84
C LEU A 170 6.93 6.66 -8.03
N LYS A 171 8.05 7.36 -8.25
CA LYS A 171 8.23 8.25 -9.40
C LYS A 171 8.01 7.51 -10.73
N LYS A 172 8.61 6.34 -10.89
CA LYS A 172 8.42 5.51 -12.10
C LYS A 172 6.99 5.03 -12.26
N ALA A 173 6.30 4.69 -11.18
CA ALA A 173 4.88 4.32 -11.24
C ALA A 173 4.02 5.49 -11.75
N MET A 174 4.27 6.71 -11.28
CA MET A 174 3.56 7.91 -11.72
C MET A 174 3.87 8.27 -13.18
N GLU A 175 5.13 8.16 -13.61
CA GLU A 175 5.52 8.31 -15.02
C GLU A 175 4.78 7.32 -15.93
N ILE A 176 4.72 6.04 -15.53
CA ILE A 176 4.02 5.00 -16.29
C ILE A 176 2.50 5.27 -16.34
N LEU A 177 1.90 5.70 -15.23
CA LEU A 177 0.48 6.03 -15.19
C LEU A 177 0.16 7.20 -16.11
N SER A 178 0.94 8.29 -16.02
CA SER A 178 0.80 9.47 -16.90
C SER A 178 0.97 9.09 -18.37
N GLY A 179 1.97 8.26 -18.69
CA GLY A 179 2.18 7.75 -20.04
C GLY A 179 0.96 7.00 -20.58
N LYS A 180 0.36 6.11 -19.79
CA LYS A 180 -0.85 5.36 -20.19
C LYS A 180 -2.06 6.25 -20.42
N VAL A 181 -2.27 7.25 -19.56
CA VAL A 181 -3.38 8.20 -19.71
C VAL A 181 -3.20 9.04 -20.98
N ASN A 182 -1.98 9.50 -21.25
CA ASN A 182 -1.67 10.22 -22.48
C ASN A 182 -1.86 9.34 -23.73
N GLU A 183 -1.40 8.09 -23.71
CA GLU A 183 -1.62 7.14 -24.81
C GLU A 183 -3.11 6.93 -25.07
N LEU A 184 -3.92 6.77 -24.02
CA LEU A 184 -5.37 6.67 -24.14
C LEU A 184 -5.98 7.92 -24.76
N ARG A 185 -5.53 9.11 -24.33
CA ARG A 185 -6.01 10.39 -24.85
C ARG A 185 -5.73 10.54 -26.34
N GLU A 186 -4.54 10.17 -26.81
CA GLU A 186 -4.22 10.28 -28.24
C GLU A 186 -5.04 9.29 -29.07
N LYS A 187 -5.22 8.04 -28.60
CA LYS A 187 -6.10 7.06 -29.26
C LYS A 187 -7.56 7.52 -29.36
N LEU A 188 -8.06 8.21 -28.33
CA LEU A 188 -9.41 8.77 -28.37
C LEU A 188 -9.55 9.88 -29.42
N LYS A 189 -8.52 10.72 -29.60
CA LYS A 189 -8.51 11.74 -30.67
C LYS A 189 -8.50 11.11 -32.05
N GLU A 190 -7.72 10.06 -32.26
CA GLU A 190 -7.67 9.33 -33.53
C GLU A 190 -9.07 8.79 -33.89
N ILE A 191 -9.76 8.15 -32.95
CA ILE A 191 -11.13 7.64 -33.15
C ILE A 191 -12.12 8.78 -33.46
N GLN A 192 -12.01 9.92 -32.77
CA GLN A 192 -12.87 11.08 -33.05
C GLN A 192 -12.63 11.66 -34.45
N MET A 193 -11.39 11.66 -34.93
CA MET A 193 -11.05 12.10 -36.29
C MET A 193 -11.57 11.11 -37.35
N GLU A 194 -11.51 9.80 -37.08
CA GLU A 194 -12.07 8.77 -37.97
C GLU A 194 -13.59 8.82 -38.06
N GLN A 195 -14.29 9.02 -36.94
CA GLN A 195 -15.76 9.16 -36.90
C GLN A 195 -16.25 10.51 -37.46
N GLY A 196 -15.43 11.56 -37.38
CA GLY A 196 -15.68 12.85 -38.03
C GLY A 196 -15.55 12.82 -39.56
N GLY A 197 -15.01 11.73 -40.14
CA GLY A 197 -14.89 11.54 -41.59
C GLY A 197 -16.14 11.02 -42.29
N GLU A 198 -17.11 10.45 -41.57
CA GLU A 198 -18.35 9.89 -42.15
C GLU A 198 -19.65 10.63 -41.73
N GLY A 199 -19.55 11.78 -41.05
CA GLY A 199 -20.73 12.47 -40.51
C GLY A 199 -20.60 13.98 -40.35
N ALA A 200 -19.80 14.65 -41.17
CA ALA A 200 -19.69 16.12 -41.15
C ALA A 200 -20.90 16.82 -41.79
N GLU A 201 -22.10 16.59 -41.26
CA GLU A 201 -23.24 17.52 -41.36
C GLU A 201 -24.21 17.27 -40.20
N GLY A 202 -24.08 18.05 -39.13
CA GLY A 202 -25.16 18.23 -38.14
C GLY A 202 -24.87 17.83 -36.69
N MET A 203 -23.86 18.42 -36.04
CA MET A 203 -23.98 18.79 -34.61
C MET A 203 -22.85 19.74 -34.21
N ARG A 204 -23.01 21.01 -34.54
CA ARG A 204 -22.30 22.10 -33.84
C ARG A 204 -23.33 22.79 -32.95
N GLU A 205 -23.54 22.25 -31.77
CA GLU A 205 -24.12 23.01 -30.66
C GLU A 205 -23.79 22.31 -29.33
N GLY A 206 -23.00 23.00 -28.50
CA GLY A 206 -22.97 22.83 -27.05
C GLY A 206 -22.15 21.68 -26.47
N MET A 207 -20.82 21.81 -26.44
CA MET A 207 -20.02 21.33 -25.31
C MET A 207 -18.89 22.33 -25.06
N ASP A 208 -19.26 23.47 -24.49
CA ASP A 208 -18.33 24.23 -23.67
C ASP A 208 -17.97 23.31 -22.49
N LEU A 209 -16.78 22.70 -22.56
CA LEU A 209 -16.17 22.09 -21.38
C LEU A 209 -15.68 23.25 -20.53
N ASP A 210 -16.60 23.81 -19.75
CA ASP A 210 -16.31 24.78 -18.73
C ASP A 210 -15.15 24.31 -17.86
N HIS A 211 -14.29 25.28 -17.58
CA HIS A 211 -13.20 25.24 -16.62
C HIS A 211 -13.74 24.94 -15.21
N ASP A 212 -14.18 23.72 -14.91
CA ASP A 212 -14.64 23.36 -13.56
C ASP A 212 -14.36 21.88 -13.25
N ILE A 213 -13.08 21.52 -13.23
CA ILE A 213 -12.62 20.34 -12.50
C ILE A 213 -11.44 20.77 -11.64
N ILE A 214 -11.76 21.45 -10.55
CA ILE A 214 -11.16 21.44 -9.21
C ILE A 214 -11.73 22.70 -8.53
N PRO A 215 -12.64 22.58 -7.54
CA PRO A 215 -13.00 23.72 -6.72
C PRO A 215 -11.74 24.33 -6.10
N ASP A 216 -11.60 25.65 -6.13
CA ASP A 216 -10.44 26.37 -5.57
C ASP A 216 -10.18 26.03 -4.07
N GLU A 217 -11.16 25.47 -3.35
CA GLU A 217 -11.02 24.97 -1.98
C GLU A 217 -10.10 23.73 -1.85
N LEU A 218 -9.75 23.06 -2.94
CA LEU A 218 -8.81 21.92 -2.99
C LEU A 218 -7.38 22.31 -3.39
N MET A 219 -7.14 23.58 -3.71
CA MET A 219 -5.79 24.14 -3.84
C MET A 219 -5.30 24.54 -2.44
N LEU A 220 -4.65 23.62 -1.74
CA LEU A 220 -3.91 23.96 -0.51
C LEU A 220 -2.72 24.89 -0.85
N PRO A 221 -2.36 25.83 0.04
CA PRO A 221 -1.27 26.79 -0.18
C PRO A 221 0.12 26.16 -0.39
#